data_AF-A0A2V7BKL7-F1
#
_entry.id   AF-A0A2V7BKL7-F1
#
_cell.length_a   1.000
_cell.length_b   1.000
_cell.length_c   1.000
_cell.angle_alpha   90.00
_cell.angle_beta   90.00
_cell.angle_gamma   90.00
#
_symmetry.space_group_name_H-M   'P 1'
#
loop_
_entity.id
_entity.type
_entity.pdbx_description
1 polymer ?
#
loop_
_entity_poly.entity_id
_entity_poly.type
_entity_poly.pdbx_seq_one_letter_code
_entity_poly.pdbx_strand_id
1 'polypeptide(L)'
;MRWLMEFYNERRGILARYGIEAPLPAAAALLGLNAVLAEYPSPPRKGRLSLFGLAQRIGGQDGSGWVLYRIVQESAQGPPAAVPAHAA
;
A
#
# COMPACT_ATOMS: atom_id res chain seq x y z
N MET A 1 -3.41 19.21 3.72
CA MET A 1 -3.21 18.21 4.79
C MET A 1 -2.28 17.15 4.27
N ARG A 2 -1.37 16.64 5.10
CA ARG A 2 -0.45 15.58 4.69
C ARG A 2 -0.82 14.28 5.40
N TRP A 3 -0.70 13.18 4.67
CA TRP A 3 -1.06 11.84 5.12
C TRP A 3 0.16 10.95 5.03
N LEU A 4 0.49 10.25 6.11
CA LEU A 4 1.51 9.23 6.14
C LEU A 4 0.86 7.87 5.94
N MET A 5 1.29 7.16 4.92
CA MET A 5 0.66 5.93 4.44
C MET A 5 1.69 4.81 4.38
N GLU A 6 1.29 3.63 4.82
CA GLU A 6 2.10 2.42 4.72
C GLU A 6 1.36 1.41 3.84
N PHE A 7 2.01 0.99 2.76
CA PHE A 7 1.54 -0.06 1.87
C PHE A 7 2.37 -1.31 2.09
N TYR A 8 1.71 -2.45 2.29
CA TYR A 8 2.37 -3.73 2.44
C TYR A 8 2.09 -4.60 1.22
N ASN A 9 3.12 -5.19 0.64
CA ASN A 9 2.96 -6.18 -0.42
C ASN A 9 2.92 -7.58 0.19
N GLU A 10 1.73 -8.17 0.28
CA GLU A 10 1.54 -9.48 0.93
C GLU A 10 2.28 -10.62 0.21
N ARG A 11 2.56 -10.46 -1.08
CA ARG A 11 3.26 -11.48 -1.88
C ARG A 11 4.77 -11.38 -1.80
N ARG A 12 5.29 -10.17 -1.62
CA ARG A 12 6.73 -9.89 -1.64
C ARG A 12 7.29 -9.56 -0.26
N GLY A 13 6.45 -9.39 0.75
CA GLY A 13 6.86 -9.01 2.11
C GLY A 13 7.49 -7.61 2.19
N ILE A 14 7.10 -6.70 1.30
CA ILE A 14 7.69 -5.35 1.19
C ILE A 14 6.78 -4.33 1.86
N LEU A 15 7.33 -3.47 2.72
CA LEU A 15 6.62 -2.31 3.28
C LEU A 15 7.15 -1.03 2.63
N ALA A 16 6.26 -0.27 2.00
CA ALA A 16 6.55 1.01 1.37
C ALA A 16 5.80 2.14 2.09
N ARG A 17 6.48 3.27 2.33
CA ARG A 17 5.96 4.40 3.12
C ARG A 17 5.91 5.66 2.28
N TYR A 18 4.78 6.36 2.30
CA TYR A 18 4.59 7.59 1.53
C TYR A 18 3.97 8.69 2.38
N GLY A 19 4.49 9.91 2.21
CA GLY A 19 3.83 11.13 2.66
C GLY A 19 3.12 11.79 1.48
N ILE A 20 1.79 11.78 1.47
CA ILE A 20 0.97 12.31 0.37
C ILE A 20 0.19 13.54 0.87
N GLU A 21 0.24 14.60 0.09
CA GLU A 21 -0.61 15.77 0.32
C GLU A 21 -1.94 15.61 -0.39
N ALA A 22 -3.02 15.59 0.38
CA ALA A 22 -4.37 15.46 -0.14
C ALA A 22 -5.42 16.02 0.84
N PRO A 23 -6.56 16.53 0.34
CA PRO A 23 -7.63 17.04 1.18
C PRO A 23 -8.40 15.93 1.91
N LEU A 24 -8.47 14.71 1.35
CA LEU A 24 -9.22 13.58 1.89
C LEU A 24 -8.34 12.33 2.00
N PRO A 25 -8.56 11.46 3.00
CA PRO A 25 -7.79 10.23 3.17
C PRO A 25 -7.96 9.26 1.99
N ALA A 26 -9.16 9.16 1.42
CA ALA A 26 -9.42 8.33 0.25
C ALA A 26 -8.64 8.82 -0.99
N ALA A 27 -8.54 10.14 -1.17
CA ALA A 27 -7.72 10.71 -2.25
C ALA A 27 -6.22 10.44 -2.01
N ALA A 28 -5.76 10.55 -0.76
CA ALA A 28 -4.39 10.18 -0.39
C ALA A 28 -4.09 8.71 -0.72
N ALA A 29 -5.01 7.80 -0.40
CA ALA A 29 -4.87 6.37 -0.68
C ALA A 29 -4.72 6.05 -2.17
N LEU A 30 -5.53 6.68 -3.03
CA LEU A 30 -5.44 6.50 -4.47
C LEU A 30 -4.10 7.02 -5.01
N LEU A 31 -3.67 8.20 -4.57
CA LEU A 31 -2.39 8.78 -4.97
C LEU A 31 -1.20 7.96 -4.46
N GLY A 32 -1.26 7.50 -3.22
CA GLY A 32 -0.25 6.63 -2.62
C GLY A 32 -0.14 5.29 -3.34
N LEU A 33 -1.26 4.65 -3.69
CA LEU A 33 -1.25 3.41 -4.46
C LEU A 33 -0.61 3.60 -5.85
N ASN A 34 -0.92 4.71 -6.53
CA ASN A 34 -0.29 5.02 -7.81
C ASN A 34 1.22 5.21 -7.68
N ALA A 35 1.68 5.88 -6.61
CA ALA A 35 3.10 6.02 -6.32
C ALA A 35 3.79 4.66 -6.08
N VAL A 36 3.16 3.79 -5.29
CA VAL A 36 3.64 2.42 -5.04
C VAL A 36 3.78 1.64 -6.35
N LEU A 37 2.79 1.70 -7.23
CA LEU A 37 2.82 0.96 -8.49
C LEU A 37 3.86 1.50 -9.48
N ALA A 38 4.16 2.80 -9.41
CA ALA A 38 5.21 3.41 -10.22
C ALA A 38 6.62 3.04 -9.73
N GLU A 39 6.84 3.00 -8.41
CA GLU A 39 8.14 2.65 -7.82
C GLU A 39 8.38 1.13 -7.84
N TYR A 40 7.33 0.34 -7.62
CA TYR A 40 7.37 -1.11 -7.59
C TYR A 40 6.48 -1.71 -8.69
N PRO A 41 6.89 -1.59 -9.96
CA PRO A 41 6.13 -2.17 -11.05
C PRO A 41 5.99 -3.68 -10.82
N SER A 42 4.77 -4.18 -11.02
CA SER A 42 4.53 -5.63 -10.97
C SER A 42 5.29 -6.29 -12.13
N PRO A 43 6.09 -7.33 -11.87
CA PRO A 43 6.77 -8.04 -12.94
C PRO A 43 5.72 -8.61 -13.91
N PRO A 44 6.00 -8.61 -15.23
CA PRO A 44 5.07 -9.14 -16.21
C PRO A 44 4.76 -10.61 -15.87
N ARG A 45 3.49 -10.91 -15.62
CA ARG A 45 3.07 -12.28 -15.32
C ARG A 45 3.23 -13.13 -16.57
N LYS A 46 4.19 -14.07 -16.53
CA LYS A 46 4.32 -15.15 -17.54
C LYS A 46 3.18 -16.16 -17.33
N GLY A 47 2.05 -15.97 -18.02
CA GLY A 47 0.98 -16.98 -18.10
C GLY A 47 -0.46 -16.44 -18.04
N ARG A 48 -1.42 -17.26 -18.47
CA ARG A 48 -2.86 -16.99 -18.29
C ARG A 48 -3.19 -16.93 -16.81
N LEU A 49 -3.97 -15.92 -16.40
CA LEU A 49 -4.51 -15.82 -15.04
C LEU A 49 -5.41 -17.04 -14.78
N SER A 50 -5.22 -17.69 -13.63
CA SER A 50 -6.18 -18.72 -13.17
C SER A 50 -7.54 -18.09 -12.91
N LEU A 51 -8.62 -18.88 -12.93
CA LEU A 51 -9.98 -18.41 -12.60
C LEU A 51 -10.03 -17.71 -11.23
N PHE A 52 -9.28 -18.23 -10.25
CA PHE A 52 -9.12 -17.61 -8.94
C PHE A 52 -8.41 -16.24 -9.00
N GLY A 53 -7.37 -16.11 -9.83
CA GLY A 53 -6.70 -14.82 -10.06
C GLY A 53 -7.59 -13.81 -10.78
N LEU A 54 -8.50 -14.28 -11.64
CA LEU A 54 -9.50 -13.43 -12.29
C LEU A 54 -10.58 -12.96 -11.31
N ALA A 55 -11.09 -13.87 -10.48
CA ALA A 55 -12.10 -13.57 -9.45
C ALA A 55 -11.60 -12.53 -8.43
N GLN A 56 -10.35 -12.64 -7.98
CA GLN A 56 -9.72 -11.63 -7.12
C GLN A 56 -9.71 -10.25 -7.78
N ARG A 57 -9.37 -10.18 -9.07
CA ARG A 57 -9.32 -8.92 -9.82
C ARG A 57 -10.68 -8.27 -9.98
N ILE A 58 -11.71 -9.09 -10.22
CA ILE A 58 -13.11 -8.62 -10.30
C ILE A 58 -13.60 -8.18 -8.91
N GLY A 59 -13.16 -8.85 -7.84
CA GLY A 59 -13.45 -8.51 -6.46
C GLY A 59 -12.69 -7.28 -5.92
N GLY A 60 -12.01 -6.50 -6.78
CA GLY A 60 -11.32 -5.28 -6.39
C GLY A 60 -9.93 -5.48 -5.79
N GLN A 61 -9.41 -6.72 -5.75
CA GLN A 61 -8.01 -6.97 -5.42
C GLN A 61 -7.14 -6.73 -6.65
N ASP A 62 -6.20 -5.80 -6.55
CA ASP A 62 -5.25 -5.61 -7.63
C ASP A 62 -4.34 -6.85 -7.76
N GLY A 63 -3.90 -7.14 -8.98
CA GLY A 63 -3.01 -8.27 -9.22
C GLY A 63 -1.61 -8.07 -8.62
N SER A 64 -1.33 -6.91 -8.02
CA SER A 64 0.00 -6.48 -7.57
C SER A 64 0.32 -7.00 -6.16
N GLY A 65 -0.73 -7.24 -5.36
CA GLY A 65 -0.62 -7.71 -3.97
C GLY A 65 -0.30 -6.59 -2.98
N TRP A 66 -0.44 -5.32 -3.38
CA TRP A 66 -0.30 -4.18 -2.50
C TRP A 66 -1.60 -3.92 -1.74
N VAL A 67 -1.49 -3.79 -0.42
CA VAL A 67 -2.59 -3.49 0.48
C VAL A 67 -2.24 -2.24 1.28
N LEU A 68 -3.20 -1.32 1.41
CA LEU A 68 -3.05 -0.20 2.33
C LEU A 68 -3.13 -0.72 3.77
N TYR A 69 -1.98 -0.76 4.44
CA TYR A 69 -1.87 -1.28 5.80
C TYR A 69 -2.19 -0.22 6.85
N ARG A 70 -1.72 1.01 6.64
CA ARG A 70 -1.91 2.11 7.59
C ARG A 70 -2.06 3.44 6.87
N ILE A 71 -2.95 4.30 7.38
CA ILE A 71 -3.09 5.70 7.00
C ILE A 71 -3.21 6.55 8.25
N VAL A 72 -2.39 7.61 8.34
CA VAL A 72 -2.39 8.55 9.47
C VAL A 72 -2.33 9.96 8.92
N GLN A 73 -3.10 10.87 9.51
CA GLN A 73 -2.96 12.30 9.22
C GLN A 73 -1.69 12.83 9.91
N GLU A 74 -0.80 13.45 9.17
CA GLU A 74 0.41 14.09 9.70
C GLU A 74 0.00 15.43 10.33
N SER A 75 -0.54 15.35 11.54
CA SER A 75 -1.02 16.49 12.33
C SER A 75 -0.06 16.75 13.49
N ALA A 76 1.01 17.52 13.29
CA ALA A 76 1.86 18.17 14.32
C ALA A 76 2.32 17.35 15.56
N GLN A 77 2.10 16.04 15.63
CA GLN A 77 2.62 15.13 16.64
C GLN A 77 3.72 14.32 15.99
N GLY A 78 4.90 14.41 16.61
CA GLY A 78 6.16 13.85 16.12
C GLY A 78 6.10 12.36 15.78
N PRO A 79 7.18 11.83 15.17
CA PRO A 79 7.20 10.53 14.52
C PRO A 79 6.66 9.44 15.46
N PRO A 80 5.82 8.51 14.95
CA PRO A 80 5.34 7.40 15.77
C PRO A 80 6.56 6.66 16.31
N ALA A 81 6.65 6.58 17.64
CA ALA A 81 7.68 5.82 18.33
C ALA A 81 7.80 4.43 17.68
N ALA A 82 9.03 4.07 17.30
CA ALA A 82 9.34 2.75 16.79
C ALA A 82 8.79 1.72 17.78
N VAL A 83 7.82 0.93 17.33
CA VAL A 83 7.30 -0.18 18.14
C VAL A 83 8.46 -1.18 18.28
N PRO A 84 8.96 -1.48 19.49
CA PRO A 84 10.04 -2.43 19.65
C PRO A 84 9.54 -3.81 19.23
N ALA A 85 10.35 -4.52 18.45
CA ALA A 85 10.11 -5.91 18.10
C ALA A 85 9.98 -6.72 19.40
N HIS A 86 8.80 -7.30 19.61
CA HIS A 86 8.54 -8.12 20.79
C HIS A 86 9.36 -9.41 20.66
N ALA A 87 10.37 -9.55 21.51
CA ALA A 87 11.08 -10.80 21.71
C ALA A 87 10.29 -11.65 22.71
N ALA A 88 9.93 -12.87 22.32
CA ALA A 88 9.71 -14.03 23.18
C ALA A 88 9.83 -15.30 22.33
#